data_AF-I1M6B3-F1
#
_entry.id   AF-I1M6B3-F1
#
_cell.length_a   1.000
_cell.length_b   1.000
_cell.length_c   1.000
_cell.angle_alpha   90.00
_cell.angle_beta   90.00
_cell.angle_gamma   90.00
#
_symmetry.space_group_name_H-M   'P 1'
#
loop_
_entity.id
_entity.type
_entity.pdbx_description
1 polymer ?
#
loop_
_entity_poly.entity_id
_entity_poly.type
_entity_poly.pdbx_seq_one_letter_code
_entity_poly.pdbx_strand_id
1 'polypeptide(L)'
;MSVERLFYNMLTASLFCLRLLVQVLDFTVFPKAEYDVPIFCANFFTSAKTNIIVLDLNPVHDIINQYEYKEKYFKSLIPLGLKYAEVWLELICKAVKETDESQIFHNLEAQHRYLTWRAEKDPGRGVLKKLIGDTLAKDMLRSFLFNGVDELGSKTFNDYFPQYCCQEGNLNKKGNIIGKSFENRPWNARGEFIGE
;
A
#
# COMPACT_ATOMS: atom_id res chain seq x y z
N MET A 1 -16.51 -3.98 -12.03
CA MET A 1 -17.16 -4.25 -10.73
C MET A 1 -16.70 -3.18 -9.75
N SER A 2 -17.59 -2.40 -9.12
CA SER A 2 -17.16 -1.38 -8.15
C SER A 2 -16.66 -2.04 -6.87
N VAL A 3 -15.63 -1.45 -6.24
CA VAL A 3 -15.06 -1.92 -4.96
C VAL A 3 -16.15 -2.04 -3.87
N GLU A 4 -17.18 -1.20 -3.93
CA GLU A 4 -18.32 -1.24 -3.00
C GLU A 4 -19.18 -2.51 -3.11
N ARG A 5 -19.27 -3.16 -4.28
CA ARG A 5 -19.97 -4.44 -4.42
C ARG A 5 -19.19 -5.62 -3.84
N LEU A 6 -17.85 -5.53 -3.76
CA LEU A 6 -17.03 -6.60 -3.16
C LEU A 6 -17.28 -6.71 -1.65
N PHE A 7 -17.42 -5.60 -0.95
CA PHE A 7 -17.63 -5.59 0.51
C PHE A 7 -19.05 -6.02 0.94
N TYR A 8 -20.06 -5.93 0.08
CA TYR A 8 -21.45 -6.28 0.45
C TYR A 8 -21.63 -7.79 0.75
N ASN A 9 -20.74 -8.62 0.22
CA ASN A 9 -20.71 -10.07 0.41
C ASN A 9 -19.67 -10.53 1.43
N MET A 10 -19.12 -9.60 2.20
CA MET A 10 -18.04 -9.86 3.13
C MET A 10 -18.35 -9.23 4.49
N LEU A 11 -17.92 -9.89 5.55
CA LEU A 11 -17.97 -9.39 6.92
C LEU A 11 -16.60 -8.81 7.25
N THR A 12 -16.53 -7.53 7.56
CA THR A 12 -15.27 -6.88 7.94
C THR A 12 -15.15 -6.79 9.45
N ALA A 13 -14.03 -7.24 10.01
CA ALA A 13 -13.66 -6.98 11.40
C ALA A 13 -12.39 -6.15 11.43
N SER A 14 -12.38 -5.09 12.24
CA SER A 14 -11.19 -4.28 12.46
C SER A 14 -10.97 -4.03 13.94
N LEU A 15 -9.71 -4.15 14.38
CA LEU A 15 -9.25 -3.69 15.68
C LEU A 15 -8.15 -2.67 15.45
N PHE A 16 -8.34 -1.48 15.99
CA PHE A 16 -7.34 -0.43 15.96
C PHE A 16 -6.96 -0.04 17.38
N CYS A 17 -5.67 -0.17 17.71
CA CYS A 17 -5.14 0.16 19.02
C CYS A 17 -4.02 1.19 18.89
N LEU A 18 -4.23 2.35 19.50
CA LEU A 18 -3.23 3.40 19.66
C LEU A 18 -2.79 3.45 21.12
N ARG A 19 -1.54 3.11 21.39
CA ARG A 19 -0.85 3.43 22.65
C ARG A 19 0.35 4.31 22.34
N LEU A 20 0.81 5.08 23.33
CA LEU A 20 1.88 6.09 23.23
C LEU A 20 3.14 5.65 22.44
N LEU A 21 3.41 4.34 22.35
CA LEU A 21 4.60 3.80 21.69
C LEU A 21 4.30 2.70 20.65
N VAL A 22 3.02 2.28 20.52
CA VAL A 22 2.65 1.14 19.66
C VAL A 22 1.31 1.42 18.96
N GLN A 23 1.28 1.21 17.66
CA GLN A 23 0.08 1.24 16.83
C GLN A 23 -0.17 -0.16 16.28
N VAL A 24 -1.41 -0.64 16.40
CA VAL A 24 -1.85 -1.92 15.83
C VAL A 24 -3.08 -1.69 14.98
N LEU A 25 -3.04 -2.11 13.72
CA LEU A 25 -4.23 -2.39 12.92
C LEU A 25 -4.31 -3.89 12.64
N ASP A 26 -5.42 -4.49 13.05
CA ASP A 26 -5.87 -5.78 12.56
C ASP A 26 -7.09 -5.51 11.68
N PHE A 27 -6.98 -5.82 10.40
CA PHE A 27 -8.07 -5.70 9.45
C PHE A 27 -8.28 -7.03 8.74
N THR A 28 -9.43 -7.65 9.00
CA THR A 28 -9.78 -8.95 8.44
C THR A 28 -11.10 -8.85 7.67
N VAL A 29 -11.13 -9.43 6.47
CA VAL A 29 -12.31 -9.51 5.61
C VAL A 29 -12.70 -10.98 5.44
N PHE A 30 -13.81 -11.34 6.06
CA PHE A 30 -14.38 -12.69 5.98
C PHE A 30 -15.37 -12.77 4.83
N PRO A 31 -15.32 -13.80 3.97
CA PRO A 31 -16.40 -14.06 3.02
C PRO A 31 -17.66 -14.54 3.74
N LYS A 32 -18.85 -14.30 3.17
CA LYS A 32 -20.04 -15.07 3.56
C LYS A 32 -19.87 -16.55 3.20
N ALA A 33 -20.60 -17.43 3.88
CA ALA A 33 -20.46 -18.88 3.75
C ALA A 33 -20.72 -19.43 2.34
N GLU A 34 -21.44 -18.70 1.50
CA GLU A 34 -21.69 -19.09 0.09
C GLU A 34 -20.48 -18.85 -0.84
N TYR A 35 -19.42 -18.19 -0.36
CA TYR A 35 -18.22 -17.88 -1.12
C TYR A 35 -16.98 -18.50 -0.47
N ASP A 36 -16.25 -19.30 -1.24
CA ASP A 36 -15.04 -20.01 -0.79
C ASP A 36 -13.74 -19.19 -1.01
N VAL A 37 -13.84 -17.88 -1.21
CA VAL A 37 -12.65 -17.04 -1.40
C VAL A 37 -11.78 -17.01 -0.13
N PRO A 38 -10.45 -16.88 -0.25
CA PRO A 38 -9.58 -16.73 0.92
C PRO A 38 -9.96 -15.52 1.78
N ILE A 39 -9.75 -15.64 3.10
CA ILE A 39 -9.89 -14.54 4.05
C ILE A 39 -8.73 -13.57 3.82
N PHE A 40 -9.03 -12.29 3.59
CA PHE A 40 -8.00 -11.27 3.49
C PHE A 40 -7.66 -10.75 4.88
N CYS A 41 -6.38 -10.79 5.25
CA CYS A 41 -5.87 -10.22 6.48
C CYS A 41 -4.82 -9.15 6.16
N ALA A 42 -4.94 -8.02 6.84
CA ALA A 42 -3.94 -6.97 6.87
C ALA A 42 -3.65 -6.62 8.34
N ASN A 43 -2.55 -7.17 8.85
CA ASN A 43 -2.09 -6.97 10.21
C ASN A 43 -0.83 -6.09 10.19
N PHE A 44 -0.89 -5.07 11.01
CA PHE A 44 0.01 -3.94 10.98
C PHE A 44 0.39 -3.66 12.42
N PHE A 45 1.65 -3.86 12.78
CA PHE A 45 2.18 -3.54 14.09
C PHE A 45 3.34 -2.58 13.93
N THR A 46 3.26 -1.38 14.50
CA THR A 46 4.43 -0.51 14.56
C THR A 46 4.68 0.09 15.90
N SER A 47 5.96 0.38 16.09
CA SER A 47 6.52 1.11 17.19
C SER A 47 7.41 2.22 16.63
N ALA A 48 7.97 3.06 17.52
CA ALA A 48 8.88 4.13 17.14
C ALA A 48 10.13 3.67 16.33
N LYS A 49 10.48 2.37 16.35
CA LYS A 49 11.69 1.85 15.69
C LYS A 49 11.44 0.74 14.67
N THR A 50 10.23 0.19 14.62
CA THR A 50 9.97 -1.03 13.85
C THR A 50 8.54 -1.06 13.37
N ASN A 51 8.36 -1.43 12.11
CA ASN A 51 7.08 -1.71 11.49
C ASN A 51 7.08 -3.19 11.07
N ILE A 52 6.07 -3.94 11.47
CA ILE A 52 5.80 -5.32 11.04
C ILE A 52 4.49 -5.29 10.29
N ILE A 53 4.53 -5.75 9.04
CA ILE A 53 3.38 -5.78 8.15
C ILE A 53 3.17 -7.22 7.69
N VAL A 54 1.99 -7.74 7.93
CA VAL A 54 1.53 -9.03 7.41
C VAL A 54 0.31 -8.75 6.54
N LEU A 55 0.45 -9.06 5.26
CA LEU A 55 -0.65 -9.07 4.30
C LEU A 55 -0.80 -10.51 3.83
N ASP A 56 -1.97 -11.09 4.04
CA ASP A 56 -2.20 -12.50 3.71
C ASP A 56 -3.58 -12.74 3.08
N LEU A 57 -3.63 -13.79 2.25
CA LEU A 57 -4.84 -14.42 1.74
C LEU A 57 -4.94 -15.79 2.40
N ASN A 58 -5.51 -15.80 3.59
CA ASN A 58 -5.64 -17.00 4.41
C ASN A 58 -6.65 -17.98 3.77
N PRO A 59 -6.25 -19.21 3.43
CA PRO A 59 -7.14 -20.16 2.79
C PRO A 59 -8.26 -20.59 3.75
N VAL A 60 -9.52 -20.67 3.27
CA VAL A 60 -10.63 -21.21 4.08
C VAL A 60 -10.67 -22.74 4.11
N HIS A 61 -9.91 -23.39 3.22
CA HIS A 61 -9.81 -24.83 3.10
C HIS A 61 -8.35 -25.28 3.11
N ASP A 62 -8.12 -26.53 3.52
CA ASP A 62 -6.78 -27.11 3.63
C ASP A 62 -6.07 -27.20 2.27
N ILE A 63 -5.03 -26.38 2.08
CA ILE A 63 -4.25 -26.34 0.84
C ILE A 63 -3.24 -27.49 0.69
N ILE A 64 -3.03 -28.31 1.73
CA ILE A 64 -2.17 -29.50 1.68
C ILE A 64 -2.95 -30.67 1.11
N ASN A 65 -4.18 -30.89 1.61
CA ASN A 65 -4.99 -32.05 1.25
C ASN A 65 -6.08 -31.78 0.20
N GLN A 66 -6.48 -30.52 -0.04
CA GLN A 66 -7.49 -30.15 -1.04
C GLN A 66 -6.86 -29.45 -2.24
N TYR A 67 -6.41 -30.26 -3.20
CA TYR A 67 -5.67 -29.77 -4.37
C TYR A 67 -6.48 -28.81 -5.23
N GLU A 68 -7.79 -29.06 -5.42
CA GLU A 68 -8.67 -28.23 -6.24
C GLU A 68 -8.76 -26.80 -5.70
N TYR A 69 -8.81 -26.64 -4.38
CA TYR A 69 -8.87 -25.32 -3.73
C TYR A 69 -7.57 -24.55 -3.91
N LYS A 70 -6.43 -25.21 -3.65
CA LYS A 70 -5.11 -24.65 -3.88
C LYS A 70 -4.93 -24.26 -5.35
N GLU A 71 -5.35 -25.10 -6.28
CA GLU A 71 -5.24 -24.82 -7.70
C GLU A 71 -6.08 -23.60 -8.11
N LYS A 72 -7.31 -23.51 -7.58
CA LYS A 72 -8.25 -22.43 -7.87
C LYS A 72 -7.72 -21.05 -7.45
N TYR A 73 -7.12 -20.95 -6.27
CA TYR A 73 -6.75 -19.65 -5.69
C TYR A 73 -5.25 -19.36 -5.63
N PHE A 74 -4.40 -20.38 -5.51
CA PHE A 74 -3.00 -20.21 -5.12
C PHE A 74 -1.99 -20.70 -6.16
N LYS A 75 -2.40 -21.46 -7.20
CA LYS A 75 -1.52 -21.99 -8.25
C LYS A 75 -0.59 -20.95 -8.85
N SER A 76 -1.15 -19.79 -9.20
CA SER A 76 -0.40 -18.69 -9.83
C SER A 76 0.18 -17.72 -8.80
N LEU A 77 -0.46 -17.57 -7.63
CA LEU A 77 -0.08 -16.59 -6.62
C LEU A 77 1.17 -17.00 -5.84
N ILE A 78 1.28 -18.26 -5.41
CA ILE A 78 2.42 -18.70 -4.59
C ILE A 78 3.74 -18.57 -5.37
N PRO A 79 3.88 -19.12 -6.61
CA PRO A 79 5.14 -19.00 -7.34
C PRO A 79 5.47 -17.54 -7.67
N LEU A 80 4.47 -16.72 -7.96
CA LEU A 80 4.66 -15.30 -8.23
C LEU A 80 5.16 -14.55 -6.99
N GLY A 81 4.52 -14.77 -5.83
CA GLY A 81 4.89 -14.15 -4.57
C GLY A 81 6.31 -14.54 -4.14
N LEU A 82 6.63 -15.84 -4.21
CA LEU A 82 7.99 -16.32 -3.95
C LEU A 82 9.00 -15.68 -4.89
N LYS A 83 8.70 -15.64 -6.20
CA LYS A 83 9.62 -15.06 -7.18
C LYS A 83 9.86 -13.58 -6.95
N TYR A 84 8.83 -12.82 -6.59
CA TYR A 84 8.96 -11.40 -6.26
C TYR A 84 9.81 -11.20 -5.01
N ALA A 85 9.58 -12.00 -3.96
CA ALA A 85 10.37 -11.94 -2.72
C ALA A 85 11.84 -12.32 -2.95
N GLU A 86 12.09 -13.40 -3.68
CA GLU A 86 13.44 -13.84 -4.08
C GLU A 86 14.19 -12.73 -4.80
N VAL A 87 13.59 -12.15 -5.85
CA VAL A 87 14.23 -11.08 -6.63
C VAL A 87 14.53 -9.86 -5.75
N TRP A 88 13.60 -9.47 -4.87
CA TRP A 88 13.82 -8.35 -3.96
C TRP A 88 14.95 -8.63 -2.96
N LEU A 89 14.99 -9.83 -2.36
CA LEU A 89 16.07 -10.23 -1.46
C LEU A 89 17.43 -10.27 -2.16
N GLU A 90 17.48 -10.76 -3.40
CA GLU A 90 18.70 -10.73 -4.21
C GLU A 90 19.20 -9.30 -4.46
N LEU A 91 18.31 -8.35 -4.73
CA LEU A 91 18.67 -6.94 -4.93
C LEU A 91 19.25 -6.35 -3.64
N ILE A 92 18.66 -6.67 -2.48
CA ILE A 92 19.17 -6.22 -1.17
C ILE A 92 20.54 -6.82 -0.87
N CYS A 93 20.74 -8.11 -1.12
CA CYS A 93 22.04 -8.77 -0.93
C CYS A 93 23.14 -8.19 -1.81
N LYS A 94 22.79 -7.69 -3.01
CA LYS A 94 23.73 -7.07 -3.96
C LYS A 94 23.92 -5.57 -3.71
N ALA A 95 23.10 -4.94 -2.88
CA ALA A 95 23.15 -3.51 -2.65
C ALA A 95 24.45 -3.13 -1.90
N VAL A 96 25.18 -2.15 -2.44
CA VAL A 96 26.35 -1.57 -1.78
C VAL A 96 25.92 -0.30 -1.06
N LYS A 97 26.37 -0.13 0.18
CA LYS A 97 26.07 1.06 0.98
C LYS A 97 26.70 2.30 0.31
N GLU A 98 25.86 3.29 0.01
CA GLU A 98 26.33 4.59 -0.46
C GLU A 98 27.08 5.33 0.65
N THR A 99 28.18 5.99 0.29
CA THR A 99 29.00 6.80 1.19
C THR A 99 29.10 8.26 0.76
N ASP A 100 28.76 8.58 -0.49
CA ASP A 100 28.70 9.95 -0.97
C ASP A 100 27.49 10.70 -0.37
N GLU A 101 27.75 11.79 0.35
CA GLU A 101 26.72 12.55 1.06
C GLU A 101 25.69 13.18 0.11
N SER A 102 26.11 13.62 -1.08
CA SER A 102 25.22 14.21 -2.08
C SER A 102 24.27 13.17 -2.63
N GLN A 103 24.77 11.98 -2.96
CA GLN A 103 23.93 10.87 -3.44
C GLN A 103 22.99 10.36 -2.33
N ILE A 104 23.44 10.29 -1.08
CA ILE A 104 22.57 9.97 0.06
C ILE A 104 21.46 11.00 0.18
N PHE A 105 21.78 12.29 0.07
CA PHE A 105 20.79 13.36 0.10
C PHE A 105 19.75 13.21 -1.01
N HIS A 106 20.17 12.93 -2.25
CA HIS A 106 19.24 12.68 -3.36
C HIS A 106 18.36 11.45 -3.11
N ASN A 107 18.92 10.38 -2.54
CA ASN A 107 18.16 9.17 -2.20
C ASN A 107 17.09 9.46 -1.12
N LEU A 108 17.47 10.22 -0.09
CA LEU A 108 16.55 10.67 0.97
C LEU A 108 15.45 11.57 0.41
N GLU A 109 15.79 12.53 -0.45
CA GLU A 109 14.82 13.41 -1.07
C GLU A 109 13.84 12.63 -1.97
N ALA A 110 14.33 11.64 -2.73
CA ALA A 110 13.48 10.78 -3.55
C ALA A 110 12.51 9.94 -2.70
N GLN A 111 12.98 9.38 -1.58
CA GLN A 111 12.14 8.66 -0.63
C GLN A 111 11.08 9.59 -0.02
N HIS A 112 11.49 10.77 0.46
CA HIS A 112 10.59 11.75 1.05
C HIS A 112 9.52 12.23 0.07
N ARG A 113 9.89 12.46 -1.20
CA ARG A 113 8.95 12.80 -2.28
C ARG A 113 7.90 11.70 -2.51
N TYR A 114 8.33 10.43 -2.50
CA TYR A 114 7.41 9.29 -2.63
C TYR A 114 6.43 9.18 -1.45
N LEU A 115 6.94 9.30 -0.22
CA LEU A 115 6.12 9.26 1.00
C LEU A 115 5.11 10.41 1.02
N THR A 116 5.54 11.62 0.65
CA THR A 116 4.69 12.81 0.56
C THR A 116 3.52 12.59 -0.41
N TRP A 117 3.80 12.00 -1.58
CA TRP A 117 2.75 11.65 -2.54
C TRP A 117 1.75 10.64 -1.96
N ARG A 118 2.25 9.54 -1.41
CA ARG A 118 1.39 8.45 -0.90
C ARG A 118 0.57 8.90 0.29
N ALA A 119 1.14 9.64 1.24
CA ALA A 119 0.40 10.15 2.41
C ALA A 119 -0.81 11.02 2.01
N GLU A 120 -0.71 11.77 0.90
CA GLU A 120 -1.79 12.66 0.44
C GLU A 120 -2.77 11.97 -0.53
N LYS A 121 -2.26 11.15 -1.46
CA LYS A 121 -3.01 10.64 -2.62
C LYS A 121 -3.22 9.12 -2.64
N ASP A 122 -2.92 8.40 -1.55
CA ASP A 122 -3.14 6.95 -1.51
C ASP A 122 -4.60 6.58 -1.85
N PRO A 123 -4.85 5.66 -2.79
CA PRO A 123 -6.20 5.25 -3.17
C PRO A 123 -7.03 4.64 -2.02
N GLY A 124 -6.35 3.99 -1.06
CA GLY A 124 -6.97 3.37 0.11
C GLY A 124 -7.44 4.38 1.17
N ARG A 125 -7.01 5.64 1.10
CA ARG A 125 -7.37 6.69 2.06
C ARG A 125 -8.87 6.85 2.23
N GLY A 126 -9.64 6.80 1.15
CA GLY A 126 -11.10 6.94 1.20
C GLY A 126 -11.77 5.79 1.97
N VAL A 127 -11.24 4.57 1.84
CA VAL A 127 -11.71 3.40 2.58
C VAL A 127 -11.35 3.53 4.05
N LEU A 128 -10.09 3.87 4.38
CA LEU A 128 -9.66 4.09 5.76
C LEU A 128 -10.53 5.13 6.48
N LYS A 129 -10.81 6.27 5.83
CA LYS A 129 -11.69 7.30 6.40
C LYS A 129 -13.09 6.79 6.72
N LYS A 130 -13.68 5.98 5.83
CA LYS A 130 -15.00 5.37 6.06
C LYS A 130 -14.97 4.37 7.22
N LEU A 131 -13.87 3.65 7.41
CA LEU A 131 -13.74 2.60 8.43
C LEU A 131 -13.39 3.14 9.83
N ILE A 132 -12.44 4.08 9.92
CA ILE A 132 -11.87 4.53 11.20
C ILE A 132 -11.97 6.05 11.41
N GLY A 133 -12.64 6.78 10.53
CA GLY A 133 -12.81 8.24 10.62
C GLY A 133 -11.60 9.04 10.12
N ASP A 134 -11.81 10.32 9.82
CA ASP A 134 -10.81 11.18 9.17
C ASP A 134 -9.50 11.35 9.97
N THR A 135 -9.60 11.58 11.28
CA THR A 135 -8.43 11.85 12.13
C THR A 135 -7.55 10.61 12.25
N LEU A 136 -8.13 9.45 12.57
CA LEU A 136 -7.37 8.21 12.73
C LEU A 136 -6.84 7.70 11.39
N ALA A 137 -7.59 7.86 10.29
CA ALA A 137 -7.09 7.54 8.95
C ALA A 137 -5.89 8.43 8.56
N LYS A 138 -5.91 9.72 8.93
CA LYS A 138 -4.77 10.62 8.69
C LYS A 138 -3.55 10.20 9.50
N ASP A 139 -3.74 9.90 10.79
CA ASP A 139 -2.66 9.43 11.67
C ASP A 139 -2.05 8.12 11.16
N MET A 140 -2.89 7.13 10.85
CA MET A 140 -2.45 5.85 10.29
C MET A 140 -1.70 6.02 8.95
N LEU A 141 -2.12 6.93 8.08
CA LEU A 141 -1.39 7.17 6.83
C LEU A 141 -0.01 7.77 7.06
N ARG A 142 0.09 8.80 7.91
CA ARG A 142 1.33 9.56 8.07
C ARG A 142 2.31 8.93 9.04
N SER A 143 1.80 8.50 10.20
CA SER A 143 2.63 8.01 11.30
C SER A 143 2.94 6.52 11.18
N PHE A 144 2.14 5.76 10.41
CA PHE A 144 2.31 4.32 10.22
C PHE A 144 2.66 3.95 8.78
N LEU A 145 1.71 4.06 7.84
CA LEU A 145 1.87 3.49 6.49
C LEU A 145 2.97 4.18 5.69
N PHE A 146 3.10 5.49 5.87
CA PHE A 146 4.10 6.33 5.21
C PHE A 146 4.93 7.10 6.24
N ASN A 147 5.27 6.41 7.35
CA ASN A 147 6.20 6.91 8.35
C ASN A 147 7.50 7.41 7.69
N GLY A 148 8.04 8.54 8.17
CA GLY A 148 9.15 9.25 7.53
C GLY A 148 8.71 10.48 6.73
N VAL A 149 7.42 10.64 6.42
CA VAL A 149 6.92 11.81 5.69
C VAL A 149 7.07 13.13 6.46
N ASP A 150 7.10 13.07 7.80
CA ASP A 150 7.25 14.24 8.66
C ASP A 150 8.71 14.40 9.16
N GLU A 151 9.56 13.38 8.99
CA GLU A 151 10.91 13.31 9.55
C GLU A 151 12.04 13.37 8.51
N LEU A 152 11.83 12.84 7.28
CA LEU A 152 12.89 12.69 6.28
C LEU A 152 13.16 13.97 5.46
N GLY A 153 12.28 14.97 5.53
CA GLY A 153 12.43 16.22 4.79
C GLY A 153 11.43 17.29 5.22
N SER A 154 11.60 18.50 4.67
CA SER A 154 10.77 19.67 5.00
C SER A 154 9.90 20.17 3.83
N LYS A 155 10.11 19.65 2.61
CA LYS A 155 9.32 20.01 1.42
C LYS A 155 7.88 19.49 1.55
N THR A 156 6.92 20.36 1.29
CA THR A 156 5.50 20.03 1.30
C THR A 156 5.07 19.31 0.02
N PHE A 157 3.83 18.81 -0.01
CA PHE A 157 3.24 18.24 -1.22
C PHE A 157 3.26 19.24 -2.40
N ASN A 158 3.01 20.52 -2.12
CA ASN A 158 2.99 21.56 -3.14
C ASN A 158 4.39 21.87 -3.69
N ASP A 159 5.42 21.73 -2.87
CA ASP A 159 6.81 21.91 -3.32
C ASP A 159 7.22 20.83 -4.33
N TYR A 160 6.77 19.59 -4.14
CA TYR A 160 7.08 18.49 -5.06
C TYR A 160 6.13 18.36 -6.25
N PHE A 161 4.87 18.79 -6.08
CA PHE A 161 3.80 18.58 -7.05
C PHE A 161 3.00 19.88 -7.28
N PRO A 162 3.66 20.98 -7.68
CA PRO A 162 3.02 22.30 -7.79
C PRO A 162 1.84 22.32 -8.78
N GLN A 163 1.83 21.42 -9.76
CA GLN A 163 0.72 21.26 -10.70
C GLN A 163 -0.62 20.92 -10.01
N TYR A 164 -0.59 20.38 -8.78
CA TYR A 164 -1.78 20.06 -7.96
C TYR A 164 -2.31 21.22 -7.12
N CYS A 165 -1.65 22.37 -7.12
CA CYS A 165 -2.13 23.59 -6.47
C CYS A 165 -3.28 24.23 -7.26
N CYS A 166 -4.42 24.53 -6.61
CA CYS A 166 -5.42 25.43 -7.17
C CYS A 166 -5.05 26.90 -6.89
N GLN A 167 -5.63 27.84 -7.65
CA GLN A 167 -5.35 29.28 -7.58
C GLN A 167 -5.56 29.93 -6.19
N GLU A 168 -6.25 29.25 -5.27
CA GLU A 168 -6.49 29.71 -3.88
C GLU A 168 -5.62 28.99 -2.82
N GLY A 169 -4.57 28.27 -3.20
CA GLY A 169 -3.70 27.56 -2.25
C GLY A 169 -4.30 26.29 -1.64
N ASN A 170 -5.55 25.96 -1.95
CA ASN A 170 -6.19 24.70 -1.60
C ASN A 170 -5.76 23.57 -2.56
N LEU A 171 -5.57 22.36 -2.03
CA LEU A 171 -5.25 21.16 -2.80
C LEU A 171 -6.41 20.80 -3.75
N ASN A 172 -6.10 20.52 -5.01
CA ASN A 172 -7.10 20.06 -5.96
C ASN A 172 -7.70 18.72 -5.49
N LYS A 173 -9.02 18.72 -5.20
CA LYS A 173 -9.77 17.55 -4.71
C LYS A 173 -9.91 16.43 -5.75
N LYS A 174 -9.57 16.69 -7.02
CA LYS A 174 -9.52 15.63 -8.04
C LYS A 174 -8.31 14.72 -7.77
N GLY A 175 -8.57 13.40 -7.72
CA GLY A 175 -7.54 12.37 -7.48
C GLY A 175 -6.48 12.25 -8.58
N ASN A 176 -6.74 12.81 -9.77
CA ASN A 176 -5.79 12.95 -10.87
C ASN A 176 -6.08 14.25 -11.63
N ILE A 177 -5.06 15.04 -11.95
CA ILE A 177 -5.21 16.21 -12.83
C ILE A 177 -5.34 15.81 -14.29
N ILE A 178 -4.63 14.74 -14.68
CA ILE A 178 -4.52 14.27 -16.06
C ILE A 178 -5.64 13.26 -16.42
N GLY A 179 -6.47 12.85 -15.45
CA GLY A 179 -7.44 11.76 -15.63
C GLY A 179 -6.78 10.37 -15.51
N LYS A 180 -7.54 9.29 -15.72
CA LYS A 180 -6.96 7.95 -15.91
C LYS A 180 -6.58 7.83 -17.38
N SER A 181 -5.29 7.72 -17.68
CA SER A 181 -4.76 7.86 -19.04
C SER A 181 -4.44 6.55 -19.74
N PHE A 182 -4.19 5.45 -19.01
CA PHE A 182 -3.79 4.17 -19.63
C PHE A 182 -4.89 3.12 -19.50
N GLU A 183 -5.55 2.80 -20.61
CA GLU A 183 -6.48 1.66 -20.72
C GLU A 183 -5.73 0.32 -20.81
N ASN A 184 -4.57 0.32 -21.48
CA ASN A 184 -3.71 -0.84 -21.66
C ASN A 184 -2.40 -0.68 -20.87
N ARG A 185 -1.69 -1.79 -20.61
CA ARG A 185 -0.38 -1.78 -19.96
C ARG A 185 0.59 -0.90 -20.76
N PRO A 186 1.13 0.21 -20.21
CA PRO A 186 1.97 1.13 -20.96
C PRO A 186 3.44 0.68 -21.03
N TRP A 187 3.70 -0.62 -20.88
CA TRP A 187 5.02 -1.23 -21.01
C TRP A 187 4.93 -2.49 -21.86
N ASN A 188 5.83 -2.62 -22.84
CA ASN A 188 5.89 -3.82 -23.68
C ASN A 188 6.58 -5.00 -22.95
N ALA A 189 6.69 -6.15 -23.62
CA ALA A 189 7.32 -7.35 -23.05
C ALA A 189 8.82 -7.20 -22.74
N ARG A 190 9.49 -6.18 -23.31
CA ARG A 190 10.89 -5.82 -23.03
C ARG A 190 11.04 -4.83 -21.86
N GLY A 191 9.93 -4.35 -21.30
CA GLY A 191 9.93 -3.36 -20.22
C GLY A 191 10.09 -1.91 -20.70
N GLU A 192 10.00 -1.66 -22.02
CA GLU A 192 10.07 -0.31 -22.58
C GLU A 192 8.71 0.39 -22.44
N PHE A 193 8.72 1.67 -22.07
CA PHE A 193 7.51 2.48 -21.97
C PHE A 193 6.92 2.76 -23.36
N ILE A 194 5.64 2.48 -23.54
CA ILE A 194 4.88 2.62 -24.79
C ILE A 194 3.53 3.33 -24.55
N GLY A 195 3.38 4.03 -23.43
CA GLY A 195 2.15 4.75 -23.12
C GLY A 195 1.91 5.88 -24.11
N GLU A 196 0.76 5.85 -24.77
CA GLU A 196 0.20 6.97 -25.55
C GLU A 196 -0.55 7.96 -24.65
#